data_AF-A0A161YMG7-F1
#
_entry.id   AF-A0A161YMG7-F1
#
_cell.length_a   1.000
_cell.length_b   1.000
_cell.length_c   1.000
_cell.angle_alpha   90.00
_cell.angle_beta   90.00
_cell.angle_gamma   90.00
#
_symmetry.space_group_name_H-M   'P 1'
#
loop_
_entity.id
_entity.type
_entity.pdbx_description
1 polymer ?
#
loop_
_entity_poly.entity_id
_entity_poly.type
_entity_poly.pdbx_seq_one_letter_code
_entity_poly.pdbx_strand_id
1 'polypeptide(L)'
;MCENNIIDDYLVSQVLDLEPNNSEKRVLQPFSEEPSDATSEISKIENQLIKDTLKKYNGNKTKVAKELGMSYTTLWRRLKKM
;
A
#
# COMPACT_ATOMS: atom_id res chain seq x y z
N MET A 1 4.61 -2.78 23.23
CA MET A 1 3.73 -2.83 22.05
C MET A 1 3.51 -1.38 21.61
N CYS A 2 3.68 -1.06 20.33
CA CYS A 2 3.45 0.31 19.84
C CYS A 2 1.97 0.42 19.46
N GLU A 3 1.13 0.81 20.41
CA GLU A 3 -0.33 0.62 20.28
C GLU A 3 -1.03 1.76 19.54
N ASN A 4 -0.34 2.85 19.22
CA ASN A 4 -0.96 4.01 18.56
C ASN A 4 -0.10 4.51 17.39
N ASN A 5 -0.03 3.75 16.30
CA ASN A 5 0.58 4.19 15.04
C ASN A 5 -0.40 5.03 14.19
N ILE A 6 -1.28 5.77 14.85
CA ILE A 6 -2.17 6.75 14.24
C ILE A 6 -1.41 8.07 14.33
N ILE A 7 -0.94 8.55 13.19
CA ILE A 7 -0.30 9.86 13.11
C ILE A 7 -1.42 10.90 13.21
N ASP A 8 -1.44 11.65 14.32
CA ASP A 8 -2.37 12.76 14.52
C ASP A 8 -2.05 13.87 13.51
N ASP A 9 -3.06 14.28 12.73
CA ASP A 9 -2.98 15.34 11.74
C ASP A 9 -2.46 16.67 12.35
N TYR A 10 -2.74 16.89 13.64
CA TYR A 10 -2.22 18.01 14.40
C TYR A 10 -0.70 17.99 14.59
N LEU A 11 -0.10 16.80 14.78
CA LEU A 11 1.35 16.65 14.91
C LEU A 11 2.06 16.85 13.57
N VAL A 12 1.44 16.42 12.47
CA VAL A 12 1.95 16.62 11.11
C VAL A 12 1.96 18.11 10.76
N SER A 13 0.87 18.81 11.06
CA SER A 13 0.73 20.24 10.79
C SER A 13 1.78 21.09 11.53
N GLN A 14 2.15 20.69 12.75
CA GLN A 14 3.17 21.38 13.56
C GLN A 14 4.60 21.15 13.05
N VAL A 15 4.92 19.98 12.50
CA VAL A 15 6.27 19.70 11.98
C VAL A 15 6.49 20.31 10.59
N LEU A 16 5.42 20.45 9.81
CA LEU A 16 5.48 20.97 8.43
C LEU A 16 5.29 22.49 8.32
N ASP A 17 5.20 23.22 9.45
CA ASP A 17 4.96 24.67 9.51
C ASP A 17 3.78 25.13 8.62
N LEU A 18 2.68 24.36 8.62
CA LEU A 18 1.49 24.71 7.86
C LEU A 18 0.65 25.73 8.64
N GLU A 19 0.69 27.00 8.22
CA GLU A 19 -0.25 28.02 8.72
C GLU A 19 -1.70 27.66 8.33
N PRO A 20 -2.68 27.82 9.24
CA PRO A 20 -4.07 27.46 9.00
C PRO A 20 -4.72 28.49 8.07
N ASN A 21 -4.42 28.39 6.78
CA ASN A 21 -5.09 29.19 5.77
C ASN A 21 -6.50 28.64 5.55
N ASN A 22 -7.46 29.36 6.14
CA ASN A 22 -8.85 29.41 5.71
C ASN A 22 -8.90 29.66 4.19
N SER A 23 -8.97 28.58 3.40
CA SER A 23 -9.42 28.66 2.01
C SER A 23 -10.00 27.33 1.57
N GLU A 24 -11.32 27.33 1.49
CA GLU A 24 -12.15 26.53 0.59
C GLU A 24 -12.34 25.04 0.92
N LYS A 25 -13.49 24.81 1.54
CA LYS A 25 -14.38 23.64 1.42
C LYS A 25 -14.15 22.89 0.09
N ARG A 26 -13.19 21.96 0.07
CA ARG A 26 -13.03 21.03 -1.04
C ARG A 26 -14.26 20.14 -1.06
N VAL A 27 -15.15 20.42 -2.00
CA VAL A 27 -16.23 19.53 -2.41
C VAL A 27 -15.61 18.16 -2.65
N LEU A 28 -15.90 17.22 -1.75
CA LEU A 28 -15.61 15.81 -1.99
C LEU A 28 -16.47 15.41 -3.18
N GLN A 29 -15.89 15.42 -4.37
CA GLN A 29 -16.48 14.74 -5.51
C GLN A 29 -16.61 13.26 -5.11
N PRO A 30 -17.77 12.62 -5.37
CA PRO A 30 -17.84 11.18 -5.28
C PRO A 30 -16.88 10.66 -6.35
N PHE A 31 -15.76 10.08 -5.91
CA PHE A 31 -14.82 9.40 -6.79
C PHE A 31 -15.56 8.19 -7.34
N SER A 32 -16.21 8.34 -8.48
CA SER A 32 -16.72 7.22 -9.25
C SER A 32 -15.51 6.35 -9.59
N GLU A 33 -15.46 5.17 -9.00
CA GLU A 33 -14.42 4.14 -9.20
C GLU A 33 -14.49 3.60 -10.63
N GLU A 34 -14.08 4.40 -11.60
CA GLU A 34 -13.72 3.89 -12.91
C GLU A 34 -12.33 3.24 -12.77
N PRO A 35 -12.12 1.98 -13.21
CA PRO A 35 -10.85 1.29 -13.06
C PRO A 35 -9.81 1.96 -13.96
N SER A 36 -9.09 2.93 -13.39
CA SER A 36 -7.98 3.61 -14.06
C SER A 36 -6.89 2.58 -14.40
N ASP A 37 -6.49 2.53 -15.67
CA ASP A 37 -5.55 1.56 -16.25
C ASP A 37 -4.21 1.50 -15.49
N ALA A 38 -3.82 2.60 -14.84
CA ALA A 38 -2.64 2.68 -13.98
C ALA A 38 -2.65 1.68 -12.81
N THR A 39 -3.82 1.39 -12.23
CA THR A 39 -3.94 0.41 -11.14
C THR A 39 -3.69 -1.03 -11.62
N SER A 40 -4.01 -1.30 -12.89
CA SER A 40 -3.76 -2.58 -13.56
C SER A 40 -2.27 -2.80 -13.80
N GLU A 41 -1.54 -1.78 -14.24
CA GLU A 41 -0.09 -1.89 -14.46
C GLU A 41 0.71 -2.13 -13.18
N ILE A 42 0.42 -1.38 -12.11
CA ILE A 42 1.08 -1.58 -10.80
C ILE A 42 0.85 -3.00 -10.29
N SER A 43 -0.38 -3.51 -10.45
CA SER A 43 -0.72 -4.89 -10.06
C SER A 43 0.05 -5.93 -10.88
N LYS A 44 0.25 -5.70 -12.18
CA LYS A 44 1.06 -6.59 -13.04
C LYS A 44 2.52 -6.62 -12.59
N ILE A 45 3.09 -5.46 -12.25
CA ILE A 45 4.47 -5.36 -11.76
C ILE A 45 4.61 -6.07 -10.40
N GLU A 46 3.70 -5.83 -9.46
CA GLU A 46 3.67 -6.52 -8.15
C GLU A 46 3.60 -8.05 -8.34
N ASN A 47 2.70 -8.51 -9.22
CA ASN A 47 2.54 -9.93 -9.52
C ASN A 47 3.80 -10.56 -10.12
N GLN A 48 4.47 -9.83 -11.01
CA GLN A 48 5.71 -10.30 -11.63
C GLN A 48 6.83 -10.42 -10.60
N LEU A 49 6.98 -9.41 -9.73
CA LEU A 49 7.96 -9.44 -8.64
C LEU A 49 7.75 -10.63 -7.69
N ILE A 50 6.50 -10.91 -7.33
CA ILE A 50 6.15 -12.07 -6.49
C ILE A 50 6.52 -13.38 -7.18
N LYS A 51 6.24 -13.52 -8.49
CA LYS A 51 6.57 -14.72 -9.28
C LYS A 51 8.08 -14.95 -9.37
N ASP A 52 8.85 -13.90 -9.61
CA ASP A 52 10.31 -14.01 -9.72
C ASP A 52 10.94 -14.36 -8.37
N THR A 53 10.42 -13.79 -7.29
CA THR A 53 10.87 -14.13 -5.93
C THR A 53 10.50 -15.57 -5.56
N LEU A 54 9.31 -16.05 -5.97
CA LEU A 54 8.92 -17.45 -5.81
C LEU A 54 9.88 -18.41 -6.55
N LYS A 55 10.29 -18.07 -7.78
CA LYS A 55 11.27 -18.85 -8.54
C LYS A 55 12.63 -18.87 -7.83
N LYS A 56 13.11 -17.72 -7.35
CA LYS A 56 14.38 -17.59 -6.61
C LYS A 56 14.45 -18.50 -5.38
N TYR A 57 13.33 -18.66 -4.67
CA TYR A 57 13.26 -19.44 -3.43
C TYR A 57 12.57 -20.82 -3.59
N ASN A 58 12.48 -21.37 -4.81
CA ASN A 58 11.84 -22.66 -5.08
C ASN A 58 10.43 -22.81 -4.45
N GLY A 59 9.63 -21.73 -4.47
CA GLY A 59 8.27 -21.74 -3.92
C GLY A 59 8.17 -21.70 -2.39
N ASN A 60 9.28 -21.45 -1.68
CA ASN A 60 9.26 -21.26 -0.23
C ASN A 60 8.61 -19.92 0.14
N LYS A 61 7.29 -19.96 0.34
CA LYS A 61 6.44 -18.80 0.64
C LYS A 61 6.87 -18.04 1.89
N THR A 62 7.40 -18.70 2.90
CA THR A 62 7.90 -18.03 4.13
C THR A 62 9.12 -17.17 3.84
N LYS A 63 10.07 -17.67 3.04
CA LYS A 63 11.25 -16.90 2.62
C LYS A 63 10.87 -15.77 1.67
N VAL A 64 9.93 -16.02 0.75
CA VAL A 64 9.43 -15.01 -0.19
C VAL A 64 8.74 -13.86 0.54
N ALA A 65 7.87 -14.16 1.51
CA ALA A 65 7.20 -13.13 2.30
C ALA A 65 8.22 -12.26 3.07
N LYS A 66 9.24 -12.90 3.66
CA LYS A 66 10.32 -12.20 4.36
C LYS A 66 11.16 -11.31 3.44
N GLU A 67 11.49 -11.79 2.23
CA GLU A 67 12.23 -11.01 1.22
C GLU A 67 11.44 -9.78 0.78
N LEU A 68 10.15 -9.95 0.50
CA LEU A 68 9.26 -8.89 0.02
C LEU A 68 8.78 -7.95 1.15
N GLY A 69 9.24 -8.16 2.39
CA GLY A 69 8.89 -7.33 3.53
C GLY A 69 7.41 -7.39 3.93
N MET A 70 6.71 -8.47 3.60
CA MET A 70 5.28 -8.64 3.90
C MET A 70 4.98 -9.87 4.76
N SER A 71 3.80 -9.89 5.38
CA SER A 71 3.35 -11.07 6.12
C SER A 71 2.98 -12.22 5.17
N TYR A 72 3.09 -13.45 5.68
CA TYR A 72 2.66 -14.65 4.96
C TYR A 72 1.19 -14.58 4.53
N THR A 73 0.32 -14.07 5.40
CA THR A 73 -1.13 -13.94 5.14
C THR A 73 -1.41 -12.92 4.03
N THR A 74 -0.61 -11.84 3.94
CA THR A 74 -0.69 -10.86 2.85
C THR A 74 -0.24 -11.46 1.53
N LEU A 75 0.89 -12.17 1.51
CA LEU A 75 1.36 -12.89 0.32
C LEU A 75 0.30 -13.89 -0.18
N TRP A 76 -0.30 -14.67 0.72
CA TRP A 76 -1.36 -15.62 0.35
C TRP A 76 -2.59 -14.91 -0.26
N ARG A 77 -3.00 -13.79 0.33
CA ARG A 77 -4.14 -13.01 -0.17
C ARG A 77 -3.85 -12.39 -1.54
N ARG A 78 -2.60 -11.99 -1.81
CA ARG A 78 -2.13 -11.58 -3.14
C ARG A 78 -2.20 -12.72 -4.13
N LEU A 79 -1.62 -13.86 -3.80
CA LEU A 79 -1.61 -15.05 -4.67
C LEU A 79 -3.02 -15.54 -5.02
N LYS A 80 -3.98 -15.43 -4.08
CA LYS A 80 -5.38 -15.79 -4.33
C LYS A 80 -6.09 -14.85 -5.32
N LYS A 81 -5.63 -13.61 -5.44
CA LYS A 81 -6.19 -12.59 -6.34
C LYS A 81 -5.56 -12.59 -7.73
N MET A 82 -4.43 -13.28 -7.91
CA MET A 82 -3.75 -13.42 -9.21
C MET A 82 -4.48 -14.37 -10.15
#